data_AF-A0A1G8GZH0-F1
#
_entry.id   AF-A0A1G8GZH0-F1
#
_cell.length_a   1.000
_cell.length_b   1.000
_cell.length_c   1.000
_cell.angle_alpha   90.00
_cell.angle_beta   90.00
_cell.angle_gamma   90.00
#
_symmetry.space_group_name_H-M   'P 1'
#
loop_
_entity.id
_entity.type
_entity.pdbx_description
1 polymer ?
#
loop_
_entity_poly.entity_id
_entity_poly.type
_entity_poly.pdbx_seq_one_letter_code
_entity_poly.pdbx_strand_id
1 'polypeptide(L)'
;MLKTSFKEKNCNYKIDSLNQDFYKIQKLLEEYLKKVETKFNEDFGKDMNSVRMRSNIGYKVYSDFKLKDFTESSINKKTEFEFSKLQNDIKGLKDNQVELSELKEENRNLISRIGENNPIKELRKLLISESAPNYFLLQPEEILFLNFNYTFTEKIYSNHNEFESYHSNSGLKKKYIHIHGTTDQYDRNDVIFGFGDEIDEDYKSIENLNNNEYLENIKSIKYLETDNYKQLLEFLNSGDYQIFIFGHSCGISDRTLLSTLFEHKHCASIKPFYHKRVDGTDNYSDIIRNISRNFNNKSSMRDKVVNKEYCESLK
;
A
#
# COMPACT_ATOMS: atom_id res chain seq x y z
N MET A 1 13.72 -26.34 -13.58
CA MET A 1 14.56 -25.66 -14.59
C MET A 1 15.72 -24.93 -13.93
N LEU A 2 15.57 -23.73 -13.34
CA LEU A 2 16.70 -23.05 -12.68
C LEU A 2 17.36 -23.93 -11.59
N LYS A 3 16.58 -24.42 -10.63
CA LYS A 3 17.05 -25.35 -9.58
C LYS A 3 17.73 -26.60 -10.16
N THR A 4 17.13 -27.18 -11.20
CA THR A 4 17.64 -28.36 -11.93
C THR A 4 19.00 -28.08 -12.56
N SER A 5 19.21 -26.88 -13.13
CA SER A 5 20.42 -26.52 -13.89
C SER A 5 21.70 -26.50 -13.05
N PHE A 6 21.60 -26.28 -11.74
CA PHE A 6 22.77 -26.29 -10.85
C PHE A 6 22.77 -27.45 -9.84
N LYS A 7 21.61 -28.07 -9.55
CA LYS A 7 21.53 -29.22 -8.63
C LYS A 7 21.80 -30.57 -9.32
N GLU A 8 21.50 -30.70 -10.61
CA GLU A 8 21.63 -31.97 -11.33
C GLU A 8 22.86 -31.99 -12.24
N LYS A 9 23.81 -32.88 -11.97
CA LYS A 9 25.06 -33.03 -12.76
C LYS A 9 24.83 -33.36 -14.24
N ASN A 10 23.65 -33.87 -14.61
CA ASN A 10 23.29 -34.28 -15.96
C ASN A 10 22.37 -33.27 -16.68
N CYS A 11 22.22 -32.04 -16.15
CA CYS A 11 21.41 -31.04 -16.83
C CYS A 11 22.13 -30.50 -18.07
N ASN A 12 21.60 -30.84 -19.26
CA ASN A 12 22.17 -30.38 -20.54
C ASN A 12 21.83 -28.92 -20.87
N TYR A 13 20.96 -28.29 -20.08
CA TYR A 13 20.45 -26.95 -20.35
C TYR A 13 21.14 -25.95 -19.42
N LYS A 14 22.02 -25.12 -20.00
CA LYS A 14 22.92 -24.22 -19.27
C LYS A 14 22.22 -22.93 -18.83
N ILE A 15 22.80 -22.25 -17.83
CA ILE A 15 22.28 -20.98 -17.30
C ILE A 15 22.22 -19.88 -18.38
N ASP A 16 23.22 -19.74 -19.24
CA ASP A 16 23.19 -18.77 -20.35
C ASP A 16 21.99 -18.98 -21.28
N SER A 17 21.68 -20.24 -21.58
CA SER A 17 20.52 -20.58 -22.41
C SER A 17 19.22 -20.25 -21.68
N LEU A 18 19.14 -20.48 -20.37
CA LEU A 18 17.98 -20.11 -19.54
C LEU A 18 17.77 -18.61 -19.56
N ASN A 19 18.82 -17.83 -19.36
CA ASN A 19 18.73 -16.37 -19.32
C ASN A 19 18.32 -15.81 -20.70
N GLN A 20 18.87 -16.36 -21.79
CA GLN A 20 18.46 -15.98 -23.15
C GLN A 20 16.99 -16.30 -23.44
N ASP A 21 16.52 -17.49 -23.08
CA ASP A 21 15.11 -17.86 -23.30
C ASP A 21 14.16 -17.07 -22.39
N PHE A 22 14.58 -16.77 -21.15
CA PHE A 22 13.85 -15.93 -20.24
C PHE A 22 13.71 -14.48 -20.77
N TYR A 23 14.79 -13.92 -21.33
CA TYR A 23 14.76 -12.62 -21.99
C TYR A 23 13.80 -12.59 -23.20
N LYS A 24 13.79 -13.65 -24.04
CA LYS A 24 12.83 -13.75 -25.16
C LYS A 24 11.38 -13.78 -24.64
N ILE A 25 11.11 -14.53 -23.58
CA ILE A 25 9.79 -14.59 -22.95
C ILE A 25 9.39 -13.21 -22.42
N GLN A 26 10.31 -12.50 -21.77
CA GLN A 26 10.08 -11.14 -21.30
C GLN A 26 9.67 -10.22 -22.46
N LYS A 27 10.37 -10.26 -23.60
CA LYS A 27 10.02 -9.43 -24.76
C LYS A 27 8.66 -9.75 -25.35
N LEU A 28 8.31 -11.03 -25.45
CA LEU A 28 6.96 -11.44 -25.85
C LEU A 28 5.88 -10.99 -24.86
N LEU A 29 6.17 -11.03 -23.56
CA LEU A 29 5.28 -10.52 -22.52
C LEU A 29 5.08 -9.01 -22.63
N GLU A 30 6.16 -8.24 -22.83
CA GLU A 30 6.10 -6.78 -23.04
C GLU A 30 5.19 -6.42 -24.22
N GLU A 31 5.35 -7.09 -25.37
CA GLU A 31 4.52 -6.88 -26.56
C GLU A 31 3.05 -7.25 -26.32
N TYR A 32 2.80 -8.36 -25.63
CA TYR A 32 1.45 -8.78 -25.28
C TYR A 32 0.76 -7.77 -24.38
N LEU A 33 1.45 -7.31 -23.33
CA LEU A 33 0.90 -6.36 -22.36
C LEU A 33 0.58 -5.01 -23.00
N LYS A 34 1.39 -4.51 -23.93
CA LYS A 34 1.09 -3.30 -24.72
C LYS A 34 -0.24 -3.42 -25.46
N LYS A 35 -0.51 -4.58 -26.08
CA LYS A 35 -1.78 -4.84 -26.78
C LYS A 35 -2.96 -4.90 -25.82
N VAL A 36 -2.79 -5.58 -24.68
CA VAL A 36 -3.83 -5.68 -23.64
C VAL A 36 -4.17 -4.31 -23.07
N GLU A 37 -3.16 -3.50 -22.74
CA GLU A 37 -3.34 -2.16 -22.20
C GLU A 37 -4.02 -1.23 -23.20
N THR A 38 -3.62 -1.27 -24.47
CA THR A 38 -4.26 -0.47 -25.53
C THR A 38 -5.75 -0.78 -25.61
N LYS A 39 -6.10 -2.07 -25.72
CA LYS A 39 -7.50 -2.50 -25.76
C LYS A 39 -8.26 -2.13 -24.48
N PHE A 40 -7.64 -2.31 -23.32
CA PHE A 40 -8.25 -1.94 -22.05
C PHE A 40 -8.56 -0.44 -22.00
N ASN A 41 -7.63 0.42 -22.40
CA ASN A 41 -7.82 1.88 -22.40
C ASN A 41 -8.86 2.32 -23.44
N GLU A 42 -9.00 1.61 -24.55
CA GLU A 42 -10.06 1.85 -25.52
C GLU A 42 -11.43 1.47 -24.95
N ASP A 43 -11.55 0.39 -24.18
CA ASP A 43 -12.85 -0.15 -23.75
C ASP A 43 -13.30 0.34 -22.37
N PHE A 44 -12.37 0.55 -21.43
CA PHE A 44 -12.67 0.87 -20.03
C PHE A 44 -13.23 2.28 -19.86
N GLY A 45 -14.34 2.39 -19.12
CA GLY A 45 -15.06 3.65 -18.89
C GLY A 45 -16.15 3.94 -19.91
N LYS A 46 -16.34 3.10 -20.94
CA LYS A 46 -17.44 3.24 -21.90
C LYS A 46 -18.77 2.67 -21.41
N ASP A 47 -18.74 1.67 -20.53
CA ASP A 47 -19.93 1.04 -19.96
C ASP A 47 -20.17 1.48 -18.50
N MET A 48 -21.42 1.40 -18.06
CA MET A 48 -21.81 1.86 -16.72
C MET A 48 -21.12 1.10 -15.59
N ASN A 49 -20.77 -0.19 -15.79
CA ASN A 49 -20.11 -0.97 -14.74
C ASN A 49 -18.65 -0.54 -14.57
N SER A 50 -17.91 -0.32 -15.66
CA SER A 50 -16.52 0.17 -15.57
C SER A 50 -16.45 1.58 -14.97
N VAL A 51 -17.37 2.48 -15.33
CA VAL A 51 -17.49 3.81 -14.71
C VAL A 51 -17.74 3.69 -13.20
N ARG A 52 -18.71 2.85 -12.80
CA ARG A 52 -19.02 2.64 -11.38
C ARG A 52 -17.85 2.03 -10.62
N MET A 53 -17.15 1.06 -11.22
CA MET A 53 -15.96 0.43 -10.63
C MET A 53 -14.84 1.46 -10.45
N ARG A 54 -14.58 2.28 -11.47
CA ARG A 54 -13.60 3.38 -11.41
C ARG A 54 -13.90 4.34 -10.26
N SER A 55 -15.12 4.84 -10.18
CA SER A 55 -15.54 5.72 -9.08
C SER A 55 -15.41 5.02 -7.72
N ASN A 56 -15.84 3.76 -7.60
CA ASN A 56 -15.76 3.03 -6.34
C ASN A 56 -14.33 2.88 -5.80
N ILE A 57 -13.37 2.57 -6.69
CA ILE A 57 -11.96 2.47 -6.32
C ILE A 57 -11.40 3.87 -6.01
N GLY A 58 -11.66 4.85 -6.87
CA GLY A 58 -11.19 6.22 -6.66
C GLY A 58 -11.64 6.81 -5.33
N TYR A 59 -12.94 6.72 -4.99
CA TYR A 59 -13.46 7.20 -3.70
C TYR A 59 -12.81 6.52 -2.50
N LYS A 60 -12.39 5.25 -2.63
CA LYS A 60 -11.65 4.54 -1.57
C LYS A 60 -10.21 4.98 -1.47
N VAL A 61 -9.53 5.20 -2.59
CA VAL A 61 -8.14 5.68 -2.61
C VAL A 61 -8.01 7.04 -1.92
N TYR A 62 -8.99 7.92 -2.13
CA TYR A 62 -8.98 9.30 -1.61
C TYR A 62 -9.84 9.50 -0.35
N SER A 63 -10.30 8.42 0.30
CA SER A 63 -11.08 8.54 1.53
C SER A 63 -10.22 8.91 2.73
N ASP A 64 -10.82 9.58 3.71
CA ASP A 64 -10.21 9.82 5.01
C ASP A 64 -9.76 8.52 5.70
N PHE A 65 -8.70 8.61 6.49
CA PHE A 65 -8.27 7.52 7.35
C PHE A 65 -9.35 7.18 8.38
N LYS A 66 -9.67 5.89 8.47
CA LYS A 66 -10.48 5.33 9.54
C LYS A 66 -9.54 4.80 10.62
N LEU A 67 -9.30 5.58 11.68
CA LEU A 67 -8.30 5.23 12.71
C LEU A 67 -8.60 3.91 13.45
N LYS A 68 -9.84 3.42 13.41
CA LYS A 68 -10.18 2.07 13.86
C LYS A 68 -9.46 0.94 13.09
N ASP A 69 -8.96 1.24 11.89
CA ASP A 69 -8.21 0.30 11.05
C ASP A 69 -6.71 0.24 11.43
N PHE A 70 -6.24 1.09 12.35
CA PHE A 70 -4.83 1.28 12.67
C PHE A 70 -4.42 0.47 13.89
N THR A 71 -3.12 0.13 13.96
CA THR A 71 -2.51 -0.47 15.16
C THR A 71 -2.76 0.37 16.42
N GLU A 72 -2.81 -0.29 17.57
CA GLU A 72 -3.01 0.37 18.87
C GLU A 72 -1.95 1.46 19.14
N SER A 73 -0.69 1.18 18.79
CA SER A 73 0.42 2.12 18.95
C SER A 73 0.22 3.39 18.13
N SER A 74 -0.23 3.28 16.89
CA SER A 74 -0.49 4.42 16.00
C SER A 74 -1.67 5.25 16.50
N ILE A 75 -2.73 4.61 17.01
CA ILE A 75 -3.87 5.35 17.58
C ILE A 75 -3.45 6.11 18.84
N ASN A 76 -2.65 5.50 19.72
CA ASN A 76 -2.17 6.16 20.93
C ASN A 76 -1.25 7.33 20.59
N LYS A 77 -0.31 7.16 19.66
CA LYS A 77 0.55 8.25 19.15
C LYS A 77 -0.26 9.41 18.58
N LYS A 78 -1.29 9.13 17.77
CA LYS A 78 -2.19 10.18 17.22
C LYS A 78 -3.00 10.85 18.33
N THR A 79 -3.47 10.10 19.32
CA THR A 79 -4.20 10.65 20.47
C THR A 79 -3.33 11.61 21.27
N GLU A 80 -2.10 11.22 21.57
CA GLU A 80 -1.12 12.06 22.28
C GLU A 80 -0.81 13.34 21.48
N PHE A 81 -0.60 13.20 20.17
CA PHE A 81 -0.36 14.34 19.29
C PHE A 81 -1.54 15.33 19.29
N GLU A 82 -2.78 14.86 19.09
CA GLU A 82 -3.95 15.74 19.11
C GLU A 82 -4.21 16.34 20.50
N PHE A 83 -3.95 15.58 21.58
CA PHE A 83 -4.07 16.11 22.95
C PHE A 83 -3.04 17.21 23.23
N SER A 84 -1.82 17.09 22.73
CA SER A 84 -0.75 18.08 22.93
C SER A 84 -1.15 19.47 22.41
N LYS A 85 -1.98 19.54 21.36
CA LYS A 85 -2.51 20.80 20.81
C LYS A 85 -3.53 21.47 21.74
N LEU A 86 -4.23 20.69 22.57
CA LEU A 86 -5.29 21.16 23.47
C LEU A 86 -4.82 21.30 24.92
N GLN A 87 -3.62 20.81 25.24
CA GLN A 87 -3.18 20.62 26.62
C GLN A 87 -3.19 21.93 27.41
N ASN A 88 -2.74 23.03 26.80
CA ASN A 88 -2.71 24.35 27.44
C ASN A 88 -4.13 24.89 27.68
N ASP A 89 -5.02 24.76 26.70
CA ASP A 89 -6.42 25.22 26.80
C ASP A 89 -7.16 24.46 27.90
N ILE A 90 -7.02 23.12 27.92
CA ILE A 90 -7.65 22.26 28.95
C ILE A 90 -7.11 22.59 30.34
N LYS A 91 -5.80 22.89 30.46
CA LYS A 91 -5.21 23.29 31.74
C LYS A 91 -5.74 24.66 32.18
N GLY A 92 -5.79 25.63 31.28
CA GLY A 92 -6.32 26.97 31.55
C GLY A 92 -7.76 26.95 32.03
N LEU A 93 -8.60 26.11 31.41
CA LEU A 93 -9.98 25.89 31.85
C LEU A 93 -10.06 25.30 33.26
N LYS A 94 -9.29 24.24 33.55
CA LYS A 94 -9.25 23.61 34.88
C LYS A 94 -8.79 24.55 35.99
N ASP A 95 -7.80 25.38 35.67
CA ASP A 95 -7.23 26.35 36.60
C ASP A 95 -8.07 27.65 36.69
N ASN A 96 -9.22 27.72 35.99
CA ASN A 96 -10.09 28.90 35.85
C ASN A 96 -9.33 30.16 35.37
N GLN A 97 -8.30 29.99 34.54
CA GLN A 97 -7.49 31.07 33.97
C GLN A 97 -8.04 31.60 32.64
N VAL A 98 -8.84 30.79 31.96
CA VAL A 98 -9.43 31.07 30.64
C VAL A 98 -10.85 30.55 30.63
N GLU A 99 -11.77 31.24 29.95
CA GLU A 99 -13.12 30.75 29.71
C GLU A 99 -13.23 30.00 28.36
N LEU A 100 -14.17 29.05 28.28
CA LEU A 100 -14.42 28.29 27.05
C LEU A 100 -14.80 29.20 25.86
N SER A 101 -15.42 30.34 26.15
CA SER A 101 -15.81 31.41 25.22
C SER A 101 -14.61 32.18 24.63
N GLU A 102 -13.43 32.08 25.24
CA GLU A 102 -12.19 32.75 24.81
C GLU A 102 -11.36 31.86 23.88
N LEU A 103 -11.65 30.55 23.83
CA LEU A 103 -10.95 29.61 22.96
C LEU A 103 -11.35 29.76 21.49
N LYS A 104 -10.44 29.39 20.59
CA LYS A 104 -10.72 29.22 19.16
C LYS A 104 -11.88 28.24 18.96
N GLU A 105 -12.72 28.51 17.96
CA GLU A 105 -13.93 27.73 17.69
C GLU A 105 -13.67 26.23 17.55
N GLU A 106 -12.61 25.85 16.82
CA GLU A 106 -12.18 24.46 16.64
C GLU A 106 -11.88 23.77 17.99
N ASN A 107 -11.07 24.42 18.83
CA ASN A 107 -10.69 23.90 20.15
C ASN A 107 -11.90 23.84 21.09
N ARG A 108 -12.77 24.86 21.04
CA ARG A 108 -14.01 24.91 21.81
C ARG A 108 -14.92 23.73 21.47
N ASN A 109 -15.16 23.50 20.17
CA ASN A 109 -16.01 22.41 19.70
C ASN A 109 -15.46 21.06 20.12
N LEU A 110 -14.14 20.86 20.00
CA LEU A 110 -13.49 19.62 20.42
C LEU A 110 -13.50 19.42 21.94
N ILE A 111 -13.12 20.43 22.72
CA ILE A 111 -13.10 20.37 24.19
C ILE A 111 -14.50 20.16 24.76
N SER A 112 -15.52 20.84 24.23
CA SER A 112 -16.92 20.61 24.65
C SER A 112 -17.39 19.18 24.41
N ARG A 113 -16.83 18.50 23.39
CA ARG A 113 -17.13 17.10 23.08
C ARG A 113 -16.41 16.11 23.98
N ILE A 114 -15.13 16.34 24.31
CA ILE A 114 -14.30 15.39 25.09
C ILE A 114 -14.36 15.63 26.60
N GLY A 115 -14.68 16.85 27.03
CA GLY A 115 -14.68 17.27 28.43
C GLY A 115 -13.29 17.34 29.07
N GLU A 116 -13.24 17.81 30.32
CA GLU A 116 -11.99 18.12 31.02
C GLU A 116 -11.47 16.98 31.91
N ASN A 117 -12.35 16.09 32.38
CA ASN A 117 -11.99 15.12 33.42
C ASN A 117 -11.11 13.98 32.91
N ASN A 118 -11.36 13.45 31.70
CA ASN A 118 -10.59 12.36 31.09
C ASN A 118 -10.32 12.62 29.59
N PRO A 119 -9.70 13.76 29.23
CA PRO A 119 -9.66 14.25 27.86
C PRO A 119 -8.96 13.27 26.92
N ILE A 120 -7.87 12.62 27.35
CA ILE A 120 -7.15 11.65 26.53
C ILE A 120 -8.03 10.44 26.17
N LYS A 121 -8.77 9.90 27.15
CA LYS A 121 -9.64 8.73 26.93
C LYS A 121 -10.80 9.06 26.00
N GLU A 122 -11.44 10.21 26.19
CA GLU A 122 -12.56 10.64 25.35
C GLU A 122 -12.10 11.07 23.96
N LEU A 123 -10.93 11.71 23.85
CA LEU A 123 -10.29 12.02 22.58
C LEU A 123 -9.97 10.75 21.79
N ARG A 124 -9.41 9.74 22.45
CA ARG A 124 -9.14 8.43 21.85
C ARG A 124 -10.41 7.79 21.30
N LYS A 125 -11.51 7.83 22.06
CA LYS A 125 -12.82 7.32 21.61
C LYS A 125 -13.35 8.10 20.40
N LEU A 126 -13.19 9.42 20.41
CA LEU A 126 -13.64 10.27 19.32
C LEU A 126 -12.85 10.00 18.03
N LEU A 127 -11.52 9.84 18.12
CA LEU A 127 -10.63 9.53 16.99
C LEU A 127 -11.01 8.23 16.25
N ILE A 128 -11.48 7.20 16.97
CA ILE A 128 -11.89 5.93 16.36
C ILE A 128 -13.37 5.88 15.95
N SER A 129 -14.13 6.95 16.20
CA SER A 129 -15.54 7.03 15.89
C SER A 129 -15.80 7.43 14.44
N GLU A 130 -16.99 7.11 13.93
CA GLU A 130 -17.42 7.56 12.58
C GLU A 130 -17.54 9.09 12.47
N SER A 131 -17.65 9.80 13.60
CA SER A 131 -17.69 11.26 13.63
C SER A 131 -16.32 11.94 13.62
N ALA A 132 -15.22 11.17 13.64
CA ALA A 132 -13.86 11.71 13.70
C ALA A 132 -13.55 12.76 12.61
N PRO A 133 -13.97 12.59 11.33
CA PRO A 133 -13.72 13.59 10.29
C PRO A 133 -14.32 14.98 10.56
N ASN A 134 -15.33 15.07 11.43
CA ASN A 134 -15.93 16.36 11.80
C ASN A 134 -15.04 17.19 12.74
N TYR A 135 -14.03 16.56 13.35
CA TYR A 135 -13.17 17.20 14.35
C TYR A 135 -11.69 17.15 13.98
N PHE A 136 -11.28 16.23 13.10
CA PHE A 136 -9.89 16.01 12.74
C PHE A 136 -9.71 15.98 11.23
N LEU A 137 -8.62 16.58 10.76
CA LEU A 137 -8.15 16.37 9.40
C LEU A 137 -7.53 14.97 9.31
N LEU A 138 -8.23 14.05 8.65
CA LEU A 138 -7.86 12.64 8.54
C LEU A 138 -7.42 12.25 7.12
N GLN A 139 -7.19 13.24 6.25
CA GLN A 139 -6.64 13.01 4.91
C GLN A 139 -5.13 12.79 4.97
N PRO A 140 -4.57 11.93 4.11
CA PRO A 140 -3.13 11.84 3.95
C PRO A 140 -2.54 13.14 3.40
N GLU A 141 -1.31 13.45 3.76
CA GLU A 141 -0.54 14.54 3.14
C GLU A 141 0.04 14.13 1.78
N GLU A 142 0.36 12.85 1.62
CA GLU A 142 0.93 12.26 0.41
C GLU A 142 0.35 10.85 0.16
N ILE A 143 0.05 10.54 -1.10
CA ILE A 143 -0.34 9.20 -1.56
C ILE A 143 0.72 8.68 -2.52
N LEU A 144 1.21 7.47 -2.26
CA LEU A 144 2.05 6.71 -3.19
C LEU A 144 1.21 5.63 -3.89
N PHE A 145 1.11 5.73 -5.22
CA PHE A 145 0.69 4.63 -6.07
C PHE A 145 1.90 3.75 -6.36
N LEU A 146 2.04 2.67 -5.58
CA LEU A 146 3.04 1.64 -5.81
C LEU A 146 2.47 0.59 -6.77
N ASN A 147 2.81 0.70 -8.06
CA ASN A 147 2.30 -0.19 -9.09
C ASN A 147 3.25 -1.38 -9.32
N PHE A 148 2.69 -2.58 -9.16
CA PHE A 148 3.37 -3.86 -9.39
C PHE A 148 3.13 -4.40 -10.82
N ASN A 149 2.24 -3.78 -11.59
CA ASN A 149 2.01 -4.09 -13.00
C ASN A 149 3.04 -3.35 -13.86
N TYR A 150 3.37 -3.95 -15.00
CA TYR A 150 4.20 -3.30 -16.02
C TYR A 150 3.41 -2.27 -16.85
N THR A 151 2.09 -2.21 -16.69
CA THR A 151 1.15 -1.29 -17.37
C THR A 151 0.68 -0.19 -16.42
N PHE A 152 0.13 0.90 -16.96
CA PHE A 152 -0.17 2.15 -16.26
C PHE A 152 -1.60 2.24 -15.68
N THR A 153 -2.03 1.19 -14.99
CA THR A 153 -3.38 1.10 -14.40
C THR A 153 -3.68 2.20 -13.37
N GLU A 154 -2.66 2.73 -12.71
CA GLU A 154 -2.78 3.80 -11.71
C GLU A 154 -3.20 5.14 -12.33
N LYS A 155 -2.89 5.39 -13.62
CA LYS A 155 -3.27 6.64 -14.31
C LYS A 155 -4.77 6.88 -14.28
N ILE A 156 -5.58 5.82 -14.27
CA ILE A 156 -7.05 5.86 -14.20
C ILE A 156 -7.55 6.62 -12.95
N TYR A 157 -6.76 6.56 -11.88
CA TYR A 157 -7.09 7.11 -10.56
C TYR A 157 -6.25 8.35 -10.22
N SER A 158 -5.43 8.85 -11.15
CA SER A 158 -4.49 9.95 -10.88
C SER A 158 -5.16 11.32 -10.65
N ASN A 159 -6.31 11.55 -11.28
CA ASN A 159 -7.07 12.77 -11.13
C ASN A 159 -8.00 12.73 -9.91
N HIS A 160 -7.49 13.17 -8.76
CA HIS A 160 -8.24 13.19 -7.50
C HIS A 160 -9.54 14.00 -7.58
N ASN A 161 -9.63 15.06 -8.39
CA ASN A 161 -10.81 15.92 -8.50
C ASN A 161 -12.06 15.15 -8.95
N GLU A 162 -11.90 14.00 -9.62
CA GLU A 162 -13.00 13.15 -10.05
C GLU A 162 -13.58 12.29 -8.91
N PHE A 163 -12.89 12.22 -7.77
CA PHE A 163 -13.19 11.34 -6.65
C PHE A 163 -13.25 12.07 -5.31
N GLU A 164 -13.08 13.38 -5.30
CA GLU A 164 -13.07 14.16 -4.07
C GLU A 164 -14.47 14.44 -3.53
N SER A 165 -14.56 14.48 -2.20
CA SER A 165 -15.66 15.13 -1.50
C SER A 165 -15.39 16.64 -1.40
N TYR A 166 -16.42 17.45 -1.12
CA TYR A 166 -16.37 18.92 -1.05
C TYR A 166 -15.33 19.53 -0.07
N HIS A 167 -14.59 18.72 0.69
CA HIS A 167 -13.63 19.14 1.72
C HIS A 167 -12.20 18.62 1.47
N SER A 168 -11.81 18.51 0.21
CA SER A 168 -10.49 17.99 -0.14
C SER A 168 -9.34 18.95 0.08
N ASN A 169 -8.22 18.40 0.56
CA ASN A 169 -6.96 19.10 0.70
C ASN A 169 -6.37 19.40 -0.69
N SER A 170 -6.53 20.65 -1.14
CA SER A 170 -5.94 21.19 -2.39
C SER A 170 -4.42 21.02 -2.53
N GLY A 171 -3.71 20.61 -1.48
CA GLY A 171 -2.27 20.34 -1.46
C GLY A 171 -1.86 18.86 -1.45
N LEU A 172 -2.77 17.91 -1.70
CA LEU A 172 -2.46 16.47 -1.69
C LEU A 172 -1.34 16.11 -2.69
N LYS A 173 -0.21 15.63 -2.16
CA LYS A 173 0.92 15.17 -3.00
C LYS A 173 0.67 13.74 -3.47
N LYS A 174 1.05 13.46 -4.72
CA LYS A 174 0.94 12.11 -5.30
C LYS A 174 2.29 11.70 -5.89
N LYS A 175 2.70 10.48 -5.58
CA LYS A 175 3.85 9.81 -6.19
C LYS A 175 3.40 8.54 -6.90
N TYR A 176 4.14 8.18 -7.93
CA TYR A 176 3.89 6.99 -8.75
C TYR A 176 5.21 6.24 -8.86
N ILE A 177 5.24 4.99 -8.40
CA ILE A 177 6.42 4.13 -8.50
C ILE A 177 5.99 2.83 -9.18
N HIS A 178 6.56 2.58 -10.36
CA HIS A 178 6.45 1.29 -11.05
C HIS A 178 7.62 0.42 -10.62
N ILE A 179 7.43 -0.33 -9.54
CA ILE A 179 8.53 -1.04 -8.87
C ILE A 179 9.11 -2.15 -9.72
N HIS A 180 8.32 -2.71 -10.63
CA HIS A 180 8.75 -3.75 -11.57
C HIS A 180 9.10 -3.22 -12.96
N GLY A 181 9.28 -1.91 -13.14
CA GLY A 181 9.45 -1.35 -14.47
C GLY A 181 8.15 -1.17 -15.24
N THR A 182 8.24 -0.59 -16.44
CA THR A 182 7.10 -0.32 -17.32
C THR A 182 7.34 -0.84 -18.73
N THR A 183 6.25 -1.06 -19.46
CA THR A 183 6.31 -1.40 -20.88
C THR A 183 6.68 -0.19 -21.76
N ASP A 184 6.73 1.02 -21.21
CA ASP A 184 7.12 2.22 -21.92
C ASP A 184 8.65 2.32 -22.03
N GLN A 185 9.15 2.20 -23.26
CA GLN A 185 10.57 2.27 -23.58
C GLN A 185 11.21 3.63 -23.28
N TYR A 186 10.41 4.69 -23.04
CA TYR A 186 10.91 6.03 -22.75
C TYR A 186 11.00 6.35 -21.25
N ASP A 187 10.46 5.50 -20.38
CA ASP A 187 10.42 5.71 -18.92
C ASP A 187 11.79 5.48 -18.25
N ARG A 188 12.77 4.92 -18.99
CA ARG A 188 14.09 4.51 -18.46
C ARG A 188 13.97 3.63 -17.20
N ASN A 189 12.91 2.83 -17.16
CA ASN A 189 12.54 1.94 -16.08
C ASN A 189 12.09 0.62 -16.69
N ASP A 190 13.05 -0.10 -17.24
CA ASP A 190 12.79 -1.32 -18.01
C ASP A 190 12.10 -2.39 -17.16
N VAL A 191 11.31 -3.24 -17.83
CA VAL A 191 10.60 -4.35 -17.19
C VAL A 191 11.56 -5.24 -16.40
N ILE A 192 11.26 -5.38 -15.10
CA ILE A 192 11.92 -6.28 -14.16
C ILE A 192 11.11 -7.57 -14.08
N PHE A 193 11.36 -8.47 -15.02
CA PHE A 193 10.82 -9.82 -15.03
C PHE A 193 11.83 -10.75 -14.33
N GLY A 194 11.39 -11.53 -13.34
CA GLY A 194 12.34 -12.30 -12.53
C GLY A 194 11.79 -12.90 -11.25
N PHE A 195 12.69 -13.40 -10.41
CA PHE A 195 12.40 -14.03 -9.12
C PHE A 195 12.56 -13.01 -7.98
N GLY A 196 11.59 -12.95 -7.07
CA GLY A 196 11.58 -12.00 -5.93
C GLY A 196 11.39 -12.69 -4.57
N ASP A 197 11.79 -13.95 -4.41
CA ASP A 197 11.78 -14.63 -3.11
C ASP A 197 13.22 -14.98 -2.70
N GLU A 198 13.89 -14.01 -2.07
CA GLU A 198 15.25 -14.19 -1.51
C GLU A 198 15.23 -14.81 -0.11
N ILE A 199 14.03 -14.95 0.47
CA ILE A 199 13.85 -15.54 1.81
C ILE A 199 13.90 -17.08 1.71
N ASP A 200 13.69 -17.64 0.51
CA ASP A 200 13.77 -19.07 0.23
C ASP A 200 15.22 -19.61 0.42
N GLU A 201 15.35 -20.81 1.01
CA GLU A 201 16.65 -21.48 1.22
C GLU A 201 17.39 -21.76 -0.10
N ASP A 202 16.65 -21.90 -1.20
CA ASP A 202 17.23 -22.12 -2.52
C ASP A 202 17.93 -20.88 -3.06
N TYR A 203 17.56 -19.67 -2.63
CA TYR A 203 18.27 -18.45 -3.01
C TYR A 203 19.70 -18.43 -2.44
N LYS A 204 19.86 -18.76 -1.16
CA LYS A 204 21.19 -18.90 -0.53
C LYS A 204 22.06 -19.94 -1.25
N SER A 205 21.43 -21.02 -1.73
CA SER A 205 22.14 -22.04 -2.49
C SER A 205 22.67 -21.51 -3.82
N ILE A 206 21.92 -20.59 -4.47
CA ILE A 206 22.33 -19.92 -5.70
C ILE A 206 23.48 -18.93 -5.44
N GLU A 207 23.40 -18.11 -4.39
CA GLU A 207 24.48 -17.16 -4.06
C GLU A 207 25.82 -17.87 -3.82
N ASN A 208 25.79 -19.03 -3.16
CA ASN A 208 26.99 -19.83 -2.87
C ASN A 208 27.64 -20.46 -4.11
N LEU A 209 27.01 -20.42 -5.30
CA LEU A 209 27.61 -20.93 -6.54
C LEU A 209 28.75 -20.04 -7.05
N ASN A 210 28.86 -18.78 -6.57
CA ASN A 210 29.85 -17.80 -7.04
C ASN A 210 29.85 -17.62 -8.58
N ASN A 211 28.69 -17.74 -9.22
CA ASN A 211 28.49 -17.41 -10.64
C ASN A 211 27.33 -16.41 -10.77
N ASN A 212 27.66 -15.20 -11.24
CA ASN A 212 26.73 -14.09 -11.38
C ASN A 212 25.63 -14.33 -12.43
N GLU A 213 25.81 -15.24 -13.39
CA GLU A 213 24.78 -15.59 -14.39
C GLU A 213 23.50 -16.12 -13.73
N TYR A 214 23.63 -16.81 -12.58
CA TYR A 214 22.46 -17.29 -11.83
C TYR A 214 21.70 -16.17 -11.10
N LEU A 215 22.32 -15.01 -10.94
CA LEU A 215 21.75 -13.85 -10.26
C LEU A 215 21.13 -12.83 -11.23
N GLU A 216 21.31 -13.02 -12.55
CA GLU A 216 20.87 -12.07 -13.60
C GLU A 216 19.38 -11.72 -13.52
N ASN A 217 18.54 -12.68 -13.14
CA ASN A 217 17.08 -12.54 -13.11
C ASN A 217 16.50 -12.39 -11.69
N ILE A 218 17.32 -11.95 -10.73
CA ILE A 218 16.89 -11.67 -9.37
C ILE A 218 16.40 -10.22 -9.26
N LYS A 219 15.14 -10.06 -8.86
CA LYS A 219 14.46 -8.76 -8.86
C LYS A 219 15.11 -7.73 -7.93
N SER A 220 15.58 -8.14 -6.75
CA SER A 220 16.22 -7.21 -5.81
C SER A 220 17.50 -6.59 -6.33
N ILE A 221 18.25 -7.34 -7.16
CA ILE A 221 19.43 -6.80 -7.85
C ILE A 221 18.97 -5.80 -8.91
N LYS A 222 17.94 -6.14 -9.68
CA LYS A 222 17.34 -5.26 -10.69
C LYS A 222 16.75 -3.98 -10.11
N TYR A 223 16.26 -4.00 -8.87
CA TYR A 223 15.79 -2.80 -8.17
C TYR A 223 16.87 -1.77 -7.89
N LEU A 224 18.15 -2.15 -7.99
CA LEU A 224 19.29 -1.24 -7.86
C LEU A 224 19.67 -0.56 -9.19
N GLU A 225 19.10 -1.01 -10.31
CA GLU A 225 19.38 -0.44 -11.64
C GLU A 225 18.64 0.89 -11.87
N THR A 226 17.61 1.19 -11.07
CA THR A 226 16.86 2.46 -11.11
C THR A 226 16.63 3.02 -9.70
N ASP A 227 16.23 4.29 -9.61
CA ASP A 227 16.02 4.99 -8.33
C ASP A 227 14.67 4.64 -7.65
N ASN A 228 13.82 3.83 -8.30
CA ASN A 228 12.46 3.55 -7.86
C ASN A 228 12.37 2.89 -6.48
N TYR A 229 13.21 1.90 -6.21
CA TYR A 229 13.23 1.24 -4.90
C TYR A 229 13.74 2.18 -3.80
N LYS A 230 14.69 3.06 -4.13
CA LYS A 230 15.16 4.08 -3.17
C LYS A 230 14.08 5.11 -2.87
N GLN A 231 13.39 5.63 -3.89
CA GLN A 231 12.24 6.53 -3.69
C GLN A 231 11.12 5.89 -2.86
N LEU A 232 10.90 4.59 -3.04
CA LEU A 232 9.98 3.83 -2.19
C LEU A 232 10.45 3.87 -0.74
N LEU A 233 11.71 3.52 -0.45
CA LEU A 233 12.25 3.56 0.91
C LEU A 233 12.18 4.97 1.53
N GLU A 234 12.44 6.02 0.75
CA GLU A 234 12.30 7.41 1.20
C GLU A 234 10.86 7.73 1.60
N PHE A 235 9.88 7.27 0.82
CA PHE A 235 8.46 7.40 1.16
C PHE A 235 8.11 6.62 2.44
N LEU A 236 8.54 5.35 2.58
CA LEU A 236 8.23 4.56 3.77
C LEU A 236 8.83 5.14 5.06
N ASN A 237 9.93 5.90 4.94
CA ASN A 237 10.60 6.54 6.06
C ASN A 237 10.13 7.98 6.33
N SER A 238 9.25 8.55 5.50
CA SER A 238 8.79 9.93 5.67
C SER A 238 7.78 10.09 6.83
N GLY A 239 7.03 9.04 7.17
CA GLY A 239 6.04 9.06 8.22
C GLY A 239 5.24 7.76 8.32
N ASP A 240 4.30 7.72 9.27
CA ASP A 240 3.40 6.57 9.44
C ASP A 240 2.42 6.48 8.26
N TYR A 241 2.16 5.27 7.77
CA TYR A 241 1.34 5.06 6.57
C TYR A 241 0.40 3.86 6.69
N GLN A 242 -0.65 3.88 5.87
CA GLN A 242 -1.58 2.77 5.68
C GLN A 242 -1.44 2.24 4.25
N ILE A 243 -1.46 0.92 4.09
CA ILE A 243 -1.44 0.25 2.79
C ILE A 243 -2.85 -0.13 2.39
N PHE A 244 -3.26 0.28 1.20
CA PHE A 244 -4.44 -0.24 0.53
C PHE A 244 -4.04 -1.26 -0.53
N ILE A 245 -4.62 -2.46 -0.44
CA ILE A 245 -4.34 -3.55 -1.38
C ILE A 245 -5.52 -3.70 -2.34
N PHE A 246 -5.29 -3.34 -3.60
CA PHE A 246 -6.22 -3.54 -4.71
C PHE A 246 -5.67 -4.62 -5.64
N GLY A 247 -6.24 -5.82 -5.61
CA GLY A 247 -5.87 -6.91 -6.51
C GLY A 247 -5.89 -8.30 -5.87
N HIS A 248 -5.87 -9.33 -6.72
CA HIS A 248 -5.98 -10.72 -6.30
C HIS A 248 -4.63 -11.37 -5.94
N SER A 249 -3.53 -10.87 -6.48
CA SER A 249 -2.22 -11.57 -6.50
C SER A 249 -1.13 -10.94 -5.61
N CYS A 250 -1.49 -10.02 -4.71
CA CYS A 250 -0.52 -9.43 -3.79
C CYS A 250 -0.04 -10.49 -2.78
N GLY A 251 1.14 -11.07 -3.01
CA GLY A 251 1.82 -11.91 -2.01
C GLY A 251 2.52 -13.18 -2.50
N ILE A 252 2.61 -13.43 -3.81
CA ILE A 252 3.30 -14.62 -4.33
C ILE A 252 4.58 -14.26 -5.13
N SER A 253 4.63 -13.10 -5.78
CA SER A 253 5.66 -12.80 -6.80
C SER A 253 6.89 -12.06 -6.30
N ASP A 254 6.78 -11.32 -5.20
CA ASP A 254 7.89 -10.55 -4.62
C ASP A 254 7.75 -10.45 -3.10
N ARG A 255 8.18 -11.52 -2.44
CA ARG A 255 8.01 -11.69 -1.02
C ARG A 255 8.94 -10.76 -0.25
N THR A 256 10.16 -10.54 -0.74
CA THR A 256 11.14 -9.64 -0.12
C THR A 256 10.57 -8.22 -0.02
N LEU A 257 10.12 -7.65 -1.15
CA LEU A 257 9.57 -6.30 -1.21
C LEU A 257 8.31 -6.14 -0.35
N LEU A 258 7.37 -7.08 -0.44
CA LEU A 258 6.13 -7.02 0.33
C LEU A 258 6.40 -7.15 1.83
N SER A 259 7.37 -7.98 2.23
CA SER A 259 7.80 -8.08 3.63
C SER A 259 8.36 -6.75 4.13
N THR A 260 9.20 -6.07 3.34
CA THR A 260 9.71 -4.72 3.66
C THR A 260 8.56 -3.73 3.91
N LEU A 261 7.54 -3.72 3.04
CA LEU A 261 6.38 -2.83 3.16
C LEU A 261 5.53 -3.13 4.40
N PHE A 262 5.24 -4.40 4.64
CA PHE A 262 4.30 -4.83 5.66
C PHE A 262 4.91 -4.80 7.07
N GLU A 263 6.19 -5.13 7.18
CA GLU A 263 6.90 -5.19 8.46
C GLU A 263 7.63 -3.88 8.80
N HIS A 264 7.60 -2.86 7.93
CA HIS A 264 8.16 -1.56 8.24
C HIS A 264 7.61 -0.98 9.55
N LYS A 265 8.49 -0.32 10.32
CA LYS A 265 8.14 0.31 11.61
C LYS A 265 7.04 1.37 11.52
N HIS A 266 6.93 2.02 10.36
CA HIS A 266 5.94 3.06 10.08
C HIS A 266 4.65 2.53 9.42
N CYS A 267 4.57 1.24 9.10
CA CYS A 267 3.33 0.65 8.60
C CYS A 267 2.33 0.52 9.75
N ALA A 268 1.30 1.37 9.74
CA ALA A 268 0.28 1.47 10.77
C ALA A 268 -0.95 0.60 10.50
N SER A 269 -1.19 0.23 9.23
CA SER A 269 -2.37 -0.52 8.83
C SER A 269 -2.21 -1.11 7.42
N ILE A 270 -2.81 -2.27 7.17
CA ILE A 270 -2.91 -2.92 5.85
C ILE A 270 -4.36 -3.30 5.63
N LYS A 271 -5.03 -2.59 4.72
CA LYS A 271 -6.44 -2.79 4.39
C LYS A 271 -6.59 -3.49 3.04
N PRO A 272 -6.91 -4.79 3.03
CA PRO A 272 -7.23 -5.50 1.80
C PRO A 272 -8.66 -5.19 1.35
N PHE A 273 -8.82 -4.90 0.06
CA PHE A 273 -10.11 -4.82 -0.58
C PHE A 273 -10.39 -6.11 -1.35
N TYR A 274 -11.50 -6.78 -1.01
CA TYR A 274 -11.82 -8.10 -1.52
C TYR A 274 -12.97 -8.07 -2.53
N HIS A 275 -13.01 -9.02 -3.45
CA HIS A 275 -14.08 -9.16 -4.43
C HIS A 275 -15.15 -10.13 -3.92
N LYS A 276 -16.42 -9.73 -4.05
CA LYS A 276 -17.58 -10.59 -3.80
C LYS A 276 -18.08 -11.17 -5.12
N ARG A 277 -18.17 -12.49 -5.18
CA ARG A 277 -18.68 -13.23 -6.34
C ARG A 277 -20.21 -13.26 -6.32
N VAL A 278 -20.81 -13.58 -7.47
CA VAL A 278 -22.26 -13.64 -7.66
C VAL A 278 -22.94 -14.67 -6.74
N ASP A 279 -22.23 -15.76 -6.42
CA ASP A 279 -22.70 -16.83 -5.53
C ASP A 279 -22.66 -16.47 -4.03
N GLY A 280 -22.25 -15.24 -3.69
CA GLY A 280 -22.12 -14.75 -2.32
C GLY A 280 -20.79 -15.08 -1.64
N THR A 281 -19.90 -15.84 -2.30
CA THR A 281 -18.54 -16.10 -1.80
C THR A 281 -17.62 -14.89 -2.02
N ASP A 282 -16.50 -14.84 -1.32
CA ASP A 282 -15.46 -13.83 -1.53
C ASP A 282 -14.06 -14.42 -1.55
N ASN A 283 -13.08 -13.60 -1.93
CA ASN A 283 -11.66 -13.97 -1.96
C ASN A 283 -10.87 -13.40 -0.76
N TYR A 284 -11.54 -12.92 0.31
CA TYR A 284 -10.84 -12.32 1.44
C TYR A 284 -9.86 -13.30 2.08
N SER A 285 -10.30 -14.56 2.29
CA SER A 285 -9.45 -15.62 2.87
C SER A 285 -8.18 -15.86 2.05
N ASP A 286 -8.29 -15.82 0.72
CA ASP A 286 -7.14 -16.01 -0.19
C ASP A 286 -6.16 -14.84 -0.08
N ILE A 287 -6.68 -13.61 -0.05
CA ILE A 287 -5.86 -12.40 0.12
C ILE A 287 -5.10 -12.47 1.45
N ILE A 288 -5.78 -12.79 2.56
CA ILE A 288 -5.12 -12.89 3.87
C ILE A 288 -4.06 -13.99 3.89
N ARG A 289 -4.32 -15.16 3.29
CA ARG A 289 -3.32 -16.23 3.19
C ARG A 289 -2.08 -15.75 2.42
N ASN A 290 -2.26 -15.03 1.31
CA ASN A 290 -1.15 -14.46 0.55
C ASN A 290 -0.39 -13.41 1.36
N ILE A 291 -1.07 -12.46 1.98
CA ILE A 291 -0.45 -11.46 2.87
C ILE A 291 0.36 -12.16 3.96
N SER A 292 -0.21 -13.19 4.59
CA SER A 292 0.43 -13.89 5.70
C SER A 292 1.79 -14.51 5.34
N ARG A 293 2.03 -14.88 4.08
CA ARG A 293 3.31 -15.43 3.62
C ARG A 293 4.44 -14.39 3.64
N ASN A 294 4.09 -13.11 3.55
CA ASN A 294 5.05 -12.00 3.53
C ASN A 294 5.42 -11.49 4.93
N PHE A 295 4.80 -12.04 5.98
CA PHE A 295 5.12 -11.72 7.37
C PHE A 295 6.01 -12.79 8.01
N ASN A 296 7.12 -12.34 8.59
CA ASN A 296 7.94 -13.13 9.51
C ASN A 296 7.31 -13.14 10.91
N ASN A 297 6.78 -12.00 11.37
CA ASN A 297 6.12 -11.86 12.67
C ASN A 297 4.59 -11.91 12.54
N LYS A 298 3.99 -13.05 12.92
CA LYS A 298 2.52 -13.24 12.86
C LYS A 298 1.74 -12.40 13.86
N SER A 299 2.34 -11.98 14.98
CA SER A 299 1.68 -11.04 15.90
C SER A 299 1.60 -9.65 15.27
N SER A 300 2.66 -9.19 14.63
CA SER A 300 2.63 -7.92 13.87
C SER A 300 1.59 -7.96 12.74
N MET A 301 1.45 -9.11 12.07
CA MET A 301 0.41 -9.28 11.04
C MET A 301 -1.00 -9.08 11.62
N ARG A 302 -1.31 -9.70 12.76
CA ARG A 302 -2.64 -9.59 13.38
C ARG A 302 -2.97 -8.19 13.88
N ASP A 303 -1.95 -7.40 14.22
CA ASP A 303 -2.09 -6.01 14.65
C ASP A 303 -2.28 -5.05 13.46
N LYS A 304 -1.53 -5.26 12.36
CA LYS A 304 -1.54 -4.36 11.19
C LYS A 304 -2.63 -4.69 10.16
N VAL A 305 -2.98 -5.95 9.97
CA VAL A 305 -3.93 -6.36 8.92
C VAL A 305 -5.35 -6.15 9.41
N VAL A 306 -6.10 -5.31 8.69
CA VAL A 306 -7.47 -4.91 9.06
C VAL A 306 -8.40 -6.12 9.05
N ASN A 307 -9.25 -6.22 10.08
CA ASN A 307 -10.26 -7.27 10.19
C ASN A 307 -11.28 -7.17 9.03
N LYS A 308 -11.80 -8.32 8.57
CA LYS A 308 -12.84 -8.41 7.53
C LYS A 308 -14.05 -7.53 7.83
N GLU A 309 -14.46 -7.41 9.09
CA GLU A 309 -15.60 -6.59 9.52
C GLU A 309 -15.41 -5.10 9.22
N TYR A 310 -14.16 -4.63 9.15
CA TYR A 310 -13.79 -3.25 8.84
C TYR A 310 -13.28 -3.09 7.39
N CYS A 311 -13.15 -4.19 6.66
CA CYS A 311 -12.79 -4.21 5.25
C CYS A 311 -14.01 -4.03 4.34
N GLU A 312 -13.78 -3.51 3.15
CA GLU A 312 -14.82 -3.20 2.18
C GLU A 312 -14.63 -4.00 0.90
N SER A 313 -15.74 -4.45 0.29
CA SER A 313 -15.67 -5.18 -0.96
C SER A 313 -15.53 -4.24 -2.17
N LEU A 314 -14.78 -4.66 -3.18
CA LEU A 314 -14.85 -4.14 -4.54
C LEU A 314 -15.97 -4.91 -5.25
N LYS A 315 -17.05 -4.20 -5.58
CA LYS A 315 -18.19 -4.78 -6.29
C LYS A 315 -17.91 -4.85 -7.78
#